data_AF-A0A0F9IFF9-F1
#
_entry.id   AF-A0A0F9IFF9-F1
#
_cell.length_a   1.000
_cell.length_b   1.000
_cell.length_c   1.000
_cell.angle_alpha   90.00
_cell.angle_beta   90.00
_cell.angle_gamma   90.00
#
_symmetry.space_group_name_H-M   'P 1'
#
loop_
_entity.id
_entity.type
_entity.pdbx_description
1 polymer ?
#
loop_
_entity_poly.entity_id
_entity_poly.type
_entity_poly.pdbx_seq_one_letter_code
_entity_poly.pdbx_strand_id
1 'polypeptide(L)'
;MNTKKVVKTLIKFARREYSEKRPLSVRVLRLKEAQVFSRGGPIKTLRVNQMKNPYYLVVVEYKKQMRIYSYSLNGVSSGAENLDITKNLLDEIKKKTVKEYEIPK
;
A
#
# COMPACT_ATOMS: atom_id res chain seq x y z
N MET A 1 -15.93 4.60 9.84
CA MET A 1 -14.47 4.34 9.89
C MET A 1 -13.72 5.51 9.28
N ASN A 2 -12.69 6.07 9.94
CA ASN A 2 -12.08 7.33 9.53
C ASN A 2 -10.76 7.11 8.76
N THR A 3 -10.87 6.82 7.45
CA THR A 3 -9.74 6.61 6.52
C THR A 3 -8.72 7.75 6.55
N LYS A 4 -9.17 9.00 6.74
CA LYS A 4 -8.29 10.17 6.88
C LYS A 4 -7.36 10.07 8.09
N LYS A 5 -7.82 9.47 9.19
CA LYS A 5 -7.00 9.26 10.40
C LYS A 5 -5.91 8.22 10.14
N VAL A 6 -6.24 7.13 9.46
CA VAL A 6 -5.29 6.08 9.09
C VAL A 6 -4.20 6.62 8.16
N VAL A 7 -4.59 7.32 7.09
CA VAL A 7 -3.63 7.92 6.14
C VAL A 7 -2.71 8.90 6.86
N LYS A 8 -3.22 9.75 7.76
CA LYS A 8 -2.37 10.64 8.57
C LYS A 8 -1.34 9.87 9.42
N THR A 9 -1.73 8.74 10.01
CA THR A 9 -0.80 7.88 10.76
C THR A 9 0.27 7.28 9.85
N LEU A 10 -0.12 6.78 8.67
CA LEU A 10 0.83 6.23 7.69
C LEU A 10 1.78 7.29 7.14
N ILE A 11 1.32 8.52 6.94
CA ILE A 11 2.17 9.65 6.55
C ILE A 11 3.18 9.99 7.66
N LYS A 12 2.76 9.98 8.93
CA LYS A 12 3.69 10.17 10.06
C LYS A 12 4.76 9.07 10.10
N PHE A 13 4.35 7.82 9.89
CA PHE A 13 5.27 6.70 9.79
C PHE A 13 6.26 6.87 8.61
N ALA A 14 5.75 7.20 7.42
CA ALA A 14 6.56 7.46 6.23
C ALA A 14 7.59 8.58 6.44
N ARG A 15 7.19 9.68 7.09
CA ARG A 15 8.11 10.78 7.46
C ARG A 15 9.19 10.33 8.43
N ARG A 16 8.82 9.57 9.45
CA ARG A 16 9.76 9.02 10.43
C ARG A 16 10.78 8.11 9.76
N GLU A 17 10.33 7.17 8.93
CA GLU A 17 11.20 6.29 8.15
C GLU A 17 12.14 7.09 7.23
N TYR A 18 11.63 8.14 6.57
CA TYR A 18 12.44 9.00 5.72
C TYR A 18 13.55 9.71 6.51
N SER A 19 13.22 10.29 7.66
CA SER A 19 14.17 11.00 8.52
C SER A 19 15.22 10.07 9.15
N GLU A 20 14.81 8.89 9.61
CA GLU A 20 15.68 7.95 10.32
C GLU A 20 16.58 7.15 9.36
N LYS A 21 16.03 6.63 8.26
CA LYS A 21 16.74 5.70 7.36
C LYS A 21 17.28 6.35 6.10
N ARG A 22 16.93 7.60 5.84
CA ARG A 22 17.34 8.39 4.66
C ARG A 22 17.25 7.60 3.34
N PRO A 23 16.10 6.98 3.04
CA PRO A 23 15.84 6.35 1.76
C PRO A 23 15.81 7.40 0.63
N LEU A 24 15.85 6.95 -0.62
CA LEU A 24 15.75 7.85 -1.77
C LEU A 24 14.36 8.45 -1.90
N SER A 25 13.32 7.66 -1.63
CA SER A 25 11.94 8.14 -1.66
C SER A 25 11.07 7.32 -0.72
N VAL A 26 9.96 7.93 -0.26
CA VAL A 26 8.91 7.20 0.46
C VAL A 26 7.56 7.57 -0.13
N ARG A 27 6.75 6.56 -0.47
CA ARG A 27 5.40 6.72 -1.00
C ARG A 27 4.39 6.01 -0.12
N VAL A 28 3.29 6.68 0.19
CA VAL A 28 2.10 6.06 0.76
C VAL A 28 1.11 5.85 -0.37
N LEU A 29 0.80 4.58 -0.61
CA LEU A 29 -0.06 4.12 -1.68
C LEU A 29 -1.28 3.46 -1.08
N ARG A 30 -2.44 3.69 -1.68
CA ARG A 30 -3.66 2.94 -1.42
C ARG A 30 -3.88 1.98 -2.57
N LEU A 31 -4.13 0.71 -2.29
CA LEU A 31 -4.52 -0.22 -3.34
C LEU A 31 -5.88 0.23 -3.90
N LYS A 32 -5.97 0.35 -5.23
CA LYS A 32 -7.27 0.50 -5.87
C LYS A 32 -8.06 -0.73 -5.46
N GLU A 33 -9.28 -0.53 -4.99
CA GLU A 33 -10.19 -1.65 -4.83
C GLU A 33 -10.20 -2.35 -6.18
N ALA A 34 -9.63 -3.57 -6.23
CA ALA A 34 -9.90 -4.45 -7.34
C ALA A 34 -11.42 -4.47 -7.36
N GLN A 35 -12.02 -3.93 -8.42
CA GLN A 35 -13.46 -3.90 -8.60
C GLN A 35 -13.96 -5.25 -8.11
N VAL A 36 -14.54 -5.26 -6.91
CA VAL A 36 -15.36 -6.38 -6.49
C VAL A 36 -16.50 -6.21 -7.46
N PHE A 37 -16.40 -6.88 -8.61
CA PHE A 37 -17.52 -7.04 -9.51
C PHE A 37 -18.56 -7.78 -8.69
N SER A 38 -19.34 -7.05 -7.90
CA SER A 38 -20.70 -7.42 -7.56
C SER A 38 -21.50 -7.32 -8.86
N ARG A 39 -21.22 -8.22 -9.80
CA ARG A 39 -22.21 -8.60 -10.79
C ARG A 39 -23.07 -9.65 -10.10
N GLY A 40 -24.29 -9.24 -9.75
CA GLY A 40 -25.37 -10.14 -9.37
C GLY A 40 -25.70 -11.11 -10.50
N GLY A 41 -24.85 -12.10 -10.70
CA GLY A 41 -25.19 -13.36 -11.34
C GLY A 41 -25.75 -14.34 -10.31
N PRO A 42 -26.41 -15.44 -10.75
CA PRO A 42 -27.27 -16.31 -9.93
C PRO A 42 -26.56 -17.14 -8.85
N ILE A 43 -25.25 -16.94 -8.63
CA ILE A 43 -24.46 -17.73 -7.70
C ILE A 43 -24.43 -17.03 -6.33
N LYS A 44 -25.53 -17.22 -5.58
CA LYS A 44 -25.56 -17.13 -4.12
C LYS A 44 -24.60 -18.18 -3.57
N THR A 45 -23.31 -17.86 -3.40
CA THR A 45 -22.37 -18.46 -2.43
C THR A 45 -20.96 -18.28 -2.92
N LEU A 46 -20.40 -17.09 -2.78
CA LEU A 46 -18.97 -16.97 -2.56
C LEU A 46 -18.81 -15.91 -1.50
N ARG A 47 -18.68 -16.43 -0.28
CA ARG A 47 -18.37 -15.70 0.93
C ARG A 47 -17.43 -14.57 0.58
N VAL A 48 -17.89 -13.39 0.93
CA VAL A 48 -17.12 -12.19 1.13
C VAL A 48 -15.95 -12.57 2.04
N ASN A 49 -14.86 -13.07 1.46
CA ASN A 49 -13.53 -13.07 2.07
C ASN A 49 -13.06 -11.60 2.05
N GLN A 50 -13.82 -10.75 2.74
CA GLN A 50 -13.32 -9.50 3.25
C GLN A 50 -12.10 -9.84 4.11
N MET A 51 -11.01 -9.12 3.85
CA MET A 51 -9.84 -8.98 4.71
C MET A 51 -8.80 -10.11 4.69
N LYS A 52 -8.03 -10.19 3.59
CA LYS A 52 -6.56 -10.35 3.67
C LYS A 52 -5.76 -9.54 2.65
N ASN A 53 -6.40 -8.72 1.81
CA ASN A 53 -5.62 -7.82 0.95
C ASN A 53 -5.19 -6.59 1.74
N PRO A 54 -3.89 -6.23 1.74
CA PRO A 54 -3.48 -4.93 2.26
C PRO A 54 -4.28 -3.85 1.53
N TYR A 55 -4.67 -2.80 2.24
CA TYR A 55 -5.39 -1.66 1.66
C TYR A 55 -4.45 -0.49 1.45
N TYR A 56 -3.43 -0.36 2.30
CA TYR A 56 -2.40 0.66 2.19
C TYR A 56 -1.01 0.01 2.13
N LEU A 57 -0.14 0.61 1.34
CA LEU A 57 1.26 0.24 1.21
C LEU A 57 2.11 1.47 1.48
N VAL A 58 3.15 1.34 2.30
CA VAL A 58 4.22 2.34 2.41
C VAL A 58 5.44 1.77 1.71
N VAL A 59 5.78 2.33 0.56
CA VAL A 59 6.92 1.91 -0.25
C VAL A 59 8.08 2.84 0.03
N VAL A 60 9.17 2.28 0.53
CA VAL A 60 10.41 2.98 0.83
C VAL A 60 11.45 2.54 -0.19
N GLU A 61 11.87 3.43 -1.08
CA GLU A 61 12.83 3.11 -2.14
C GLU A 61 14.27 3.43 -1.70
N TYR A 62 15.16 2.46 -1.87
CA TYR A 62 16.61 2.59 -1.75
C TYR A 62 17.26 2.41 -3.13
N LYS A 63 18.60 2.49 -3.21
CA LYS A 63 19.32 2.47 -4.51
C LYS A 63 19.08 1.23 -5.38
N LYS A 64 18.92 0.05 -4.77
CA LYS A 64 18.75 -1.23 -5.49
C LYS A 64 17.53 -2.03 -5.03
N GLN A 65 16.97 -1.65 -3.90
CA GLN A 65 15.93 -2.39 -3.20
C GLN A 65 14.85 -1.43 -2.74
N MET A 66 13.63 -1.92 -2.62
CA MET A 66 12.57 -1.21 -1.95
C MET A 66 12.03 -2.06 -0.81
N ARG A 67 11.58 -1.38 0.24
CA ARG A 67 10.90 -1.99 1.35
C ARG A 67 9.45 -1.59 1.33
N ILE A 68 8.56 -2.57 1.27
CA ILE A 68 7.12 -2.36 1.26
C ILE A 68 6.57 -2.74 2.63
N TYR A 69 5.91 -1.79 3.28
CA TYR A 69 5.14 -2.05 4.50
C TYR A 69 3.66 -2.14 4.13
N SER A 70 3.05 -3.27 4.43
CA SER A 70 1.66 -3.57 4.11
C SER A 70 0.78 -3.28 5.32
N TYR A 71 -0.34 -2.60 5.09
CA TYR A 71 -1.30 -2.23 6.13
C TYR A 71 -2.73 -2.56 5.70
N SER A 72 -3.53 -3.03 6.65
CA SER A 72 -4.96 -3.23 6.47
C SER A 72 -5.70 -1.90 6.34
N LEU A 73 -6.96 -1.96 5.94
CA LEU A 73 -7.86 -0.80 5.87
C LEU A 73 -7.99 -0.06 7.22
N ASN A 74 -7.77 -0.76 8.34
CA ASN A 74 -7.81 -0.21 9.68
C ASN A 74 -6.47 0.41 10.11
N GLY A 75 -5.44 0.35 9.27
CA GLY A 75 -4.09 0.81 9.59
C GLY A 75 -3.26 -0.16 10.44
N VAL A 76 -3.71 -1.41 10.57
CA VAL A 76 -2.95 -2.47 11.26
C VAL A 76 -1.88 -2.98 10.31
N SER A 77 -0.63 -3.07 10.77
CA SER A 77 0.46 -3.61 9.95
C SER A 77 0.23 -5.10 9.68
N SER A 78 0.27 -5.47 8.41
CA SER A 78 0.19 -6.86 7.93
C SER A 78 1.58 -7.48 7.73
N GLY A 79 2.65 -6.67 7.80
CA GLY A 79 4.02 -7.11 7.59
C GLY A 79 4.84 -6.14 6.74
N ALA A 80 6.11 -6.48 6.53
CA ALA A 80 7.02 -5.75 5.67
C ALA A 80 7.85 -6.73 4.84
N GLU A 81 8.11 -6.36 3.59
CA GLU A 81 8.88 -7.16 2.63
C GLU A 81 9.93 -6.30 1.93
N ASN A 82 11.10 -6.87 1.68
CA ASN A 82 12.16 -6.24 0.91
C ASN A 82 12.16 -6.89 -0.48
N LEU A 83 12.09 -6.07 -1.52
CA LEU A 83 12.05 -6.51 -2.91
C LEU A 83 13.10 -5.76 -3.70
N ASP A 84 13.77 -6.42 -4.64
CA ASP A 84 14.63 -5.75 -5.60
C ASP A 84 13.79 -4.90 -6.56
N ILE A 85 14.29 -3.71 -6.88
CA ILE A 85 13.55 -2.77 -7.75
C ILE A 85 13.63 -3.28 -9.19
N THR A 86 12.52 -3.83 -9.68
CA THR A 86 12.35 -4.18 -11.10
C THR A 86 11.31 -3.27 -11.75
N LYS A 87 11.51 -2.94 -13.03
CA LYS A 87 10.58 -2.05 -13.79
C LYS A 87 9.16 -2.61 -13.81
N ASN A 88 9.01 -3.91 -14.05
CA ASN A 88 7.72 -4.59 -14.08
C ASN A 88 6.95 -4.43 -12.75
N LEU A 89 7.64 -4.58 -11.62
CA LEU A 89 7.02 -4.48 -10.30
C LEU A 89 6.58 -3.06 -9.99
N LEU A 90 7.38 -2.04 -10.34
CA LEU A 90 6.99 -0.64 -10.19
C LEU A 90 5.75 -0.29 -11.03
N ASP A 91 5.69 -0.78 -12.27
CA ASP A 91 4.56 -0.55 -13.16
C ASP A 91 3.29 -1.25 -12.67
N GLU A 92 3.41 -2.47 -12.14
CA GLU A 92 2.29 -3.15 -11.49
C GLU A 92 1.78 -2.40 -10.27
N ILE A 93 2.67 -1.93 -9.39
CA ILE A 93 2.31 -1.14 -8.21
C ILE A 93 1.59 0.13 -8.65
N LYS A 94 2.10 0.87 -9.63
CA LYS A 94 1.46 2.09 -10.16
C LYS A 94 0.09 1.83 -10.76
N LYS A 95 -0.08 0.72 -11.50
CA LYS A 95 -1.37 0.36 -12.11
C LYS A 95 -2.42 0.03 -11.05
N LYS A 96 -2.02 -0.75 -10.03
CA LYS A 96 -2.91 -1.29 -8.99
C LYS A 96 -3.11 -0.36 -7.79
N THR A 97 -2.36 0.73 -7.67
CA THR A 97 -2.45 1.66 -6.53
C THR A 97 -2.82 3.09 -6.93
N VAL A 98 -3.30 3.85 -5.95
CA VAL A 98 -3.49 5.30 -5.95
C VAL A 98 -2.47 5.90 -4.99
N LYS A 99 -1.77 6.93 -5.44
CA LYS A 99 -0.81 7.66 -4.59
C LYS A 99 -1.55 8.59 -3.65
N GLU A 100 -1.40 8.39 -2.35
CA GLU A 100 -1.99 9.25 -1.31
C GLU A 100 -0.96 10.29 -0.81
N TYR A 101 0.32 9.90 -0.75
CA TYR A 101 1.40 10.79 -0.33
C TYR A 101 2.74 10.34 -0.90
N GLU A 102 3.66 11.29 -1.10
CA GLU A 102 5.01 11.03 -1.57
C GLU A 102 5.98 12.07 -1.00
N ILE A 103 7.13 11.58 -0.56
CA ILE A 103 8.31 12.39 -0.26
C ILE A 103 9.31 12.07 -1.38
N PRO A 104 9.51 13.00 -2.33
CA PRO A 104 10.49 12.82 -3.39
C PRO A 104 11.92 12.92 -2.84
N LYS A 105 12.88 12.50 -3.68
CA LYS A 105 14.31 12.64 -3.46
C LYS A 105 14.73 14.11 -3.49
#